data_AF-A0A229TAL1-F1
#
_entry.id   AF-A0A229TAL1-F1
#
_cell.length_a   1.000
_cell.length_b   1.000
_cell.length_c   1.000
_cell.angle_alpha   90.00
_cell.angle_beta   90.00
_cell.angle_gamma   90.00
#
_symmetry.space_group_name_H-M   'P 1'
#
loop_
_entity.id
_entity.type
_entity.pdbx_description
1 polymer ?
#
loop_
_entity_poly.entity_id
_entity_poly.type
_entity_poly.pdbx_seq_one_letter_code
_entity_poly.pdbx_strand_id
1 'polypeptide(L)'
;MLAAVATRVAQLRRFIKHNFEAGSPIATEYSERVTELFASDVTAAFLQKMRNELAHAQLPIVSSTETISAGSATVAIVLPCDALLNWTDWNTEIITWLAELPSDVVDIGELLGAYARRAGNLDHWLHERIGTEQRSEIDQFAAAEDAFFRSRGM
;
A
#
# COMPACT_ATOMS: atom_id res chain seq x y z
N MET A 1 -2.81 13.84 -0.01
CA MET A 1 -3.24 12.48 0.38
C MET A 1 -2.50 11.39 -0.40
N LEU A 2 -2.48 11.43 -1.73
CA LEU A 2 -1.84 10.42 -2.58
C LEU A 2 -0.34 10.17 -2.26
N ALA A 3 0.42 11.25 -2.01
CA ALA A 3 1.82 11.16 -1.56
C ALA A 3 1.97 10.44 -0.20
N ALA A 4 1.12 10.74 0.79
CA ALA A 4 1.21 10.19 2.13
C ALA A 4 0.91 8.68 2.16
N VAL A 5 -0.14 8.25 1.45
CA VAL A 5 -0.54 6.83 1.40
C VAL A 5 0.53 5.98 0.71
N ALA A 6 1.06 6.46 -0.42
CA ALA A 6 2.14 5.77 -1.12
C ALA A 6 3.49 5.80 -0.35
N THR A 7 3.65 6.74 0.59
CA THR A 7 4.82 6.80 1.47
C THR A 7 4.79 5.69 2.52
N ARG A 8 3.62 5.26 3.01
CA ARG A 8 3.51 4.23 4.05
C ARG A 8 4.06 2.87 3.60
N VAL A 9 3.63 2.35 2.43
CA VAL A 9 4.15 1.08 1.90
C VAL A 9 5.66 1.18 1.61
N ALA A 10 6.14 2.33 1.14
CA ALA A 10 7.56 2.57 0.94
C ALA A 10 8.35 2.59 2.26
N GLN A 11 7.79 3.17 3.32
CA GLN A 11 8.36 3.14 4.67
C GLN A 11 8.45 1.71 5.21
N LEU A 12 7.39 0.91 5.08
CA LEU A 12 7.40 -0.50 5.50
C LEU A 12 8.44 -1.31 4.73
N ARG A 13 8.57 -1.09 3.41
CA ARG A 13 9.60 -1.73 2.59
C ARG A 13 11.01 -1.37 3.09
N ARG A 14 11.25 -0.10 3.42
CA ARG A 14 12.54 0.34 3.98
C ARG A 14 12.79 -0.25 5.36
N PHE A 15 11.76 -0.31 6.20
CA PHE A 15 11.83 -0.93 7.52
C PHE A 15 12.24 -2.40 7.41
N ILE A 16 11.58 -3.19 6.55
CA ILE A 16 11.93 -4.59 6.33
C ILE A 16 13.38 -4.74 5.86
N LYS A 17 13.75 -3.97 4.83
CA LYS A 17 15.12 -4.01 4.27
C LYS A 17 16.20 -3.64 5.29
N HIS A 18 15.90 -2.77 6.25
CA HIS A 18 16.86 -2.31 7.23
C HIS A 18 16.97 -3.23 8.45
N ASN A 19 15.87 -3.86 8.86
CA ASN A 19 15.80 -4.63 10.11
C ASN A 19 15.89 -6.14 9.91
N PHE A 20 15.72 -6.64 8.68
CA PHE A 20 15.75 -8.07 8.40
C PHE A 20 16.66 -8.38 7.22
N GLU A 21 17.38 -9.51 7.32
CA GLU A 21 18.26 -9.98 6.25
C GLU A 21 17.44 -10.34 5.00
N ALA A 22 18.04 -10.12 3.84
CA ALA A 22 17.43 -10.51 2.57
C ALA A 22 17.26 -12.04 2.52
N GLY A 23 16.04 -12.49 2.25
CA GLY A 23 15.70 -13.92 2.23
C GLY A 23 15.31 -14.52 3.59
N SER A 24 15.32 -13.72 4.67
CA SER A 24 14.70 -14.14 5.93
C SER A 24 13.21 -14.47 5.72
N PRO A 25 12.61 -15.35 6.55
CA PRO A 25 11.21 -15.74 6.41
C PRO A 25 10.27 -14.54 6.35
N ILE A 26 10.43 -13.57 7.25
CA ILE A 26 9.59 -12.38 7.29
C ILE A 26 9.79 -11.44 6.08
N ALA A 27 11.02 -11.32 5.56
CA ALA A 27 11.28 -10.52 4.36
C ALA A 27 10.63 -11.15 3.12
N THR A 28 10.68 -12.47 3.01
CA THR A 28 10.03 -13.24 1.94
C THR A 28 8.51 -13.13 2.03
N GLU A 29 7.93 -13.41 3.20
CA GLU A 29 6.48 -13.29 3.45
C GLU A 29 5.97 -11.87 3.18
N TYR A 30 6.72 -10.85 3.58
CA TYR A 30 6.38 -9.46 3.28
C TYR A 30 6.35 -9.19 1.78
N SER A 31 7.36 -9.66 1.03
CA SER A 31 7.43 -9.49 -0.42
C SER A 31 6.27 -10.18 -1.14
N GLU A 32 5.92 -11.39 -0.70
CA GLU A 32 4.80 -12.15 -1.23
C GLU A 32 3.48 -11.41 -0.99
N ARG A 33 3.22 -10.95 0.23
CA ARG A 33 1.99 -10.20 0.55
C ARG A 33 1.90 -8.87 -0.18
N VAL A 34 3.01 -8.15 -0.33
CA VAL A 34 3.03 -6.92 -1.14
C VAL A 34 2.68 -7.24 -2.59
N THR A 35 3.20 -8.35 -3.12
CA THR A 35 2.88 -8.79 -4.48
C THR A 35 1.41 -9.17 -4.61
N GLU A 36 0.88 -9.97 -3.70
CA GLU A 36 -0.51 -10.39 -3.65
C GLU A 36 -1.48 -9.20 -3.56
N LEU A 37 -1.18 -8.22 -2.70
CA LEU A 37 -2.08 -7.09 -2.44
C LEU A 37 -2.03 -5.99 -3.50
N PHE A 38 -0.93 -5.85 -4.23
CA PHE A 38 -0.69 -4.68 -5.07
C PHE A 38 -0.20 -4.97 -6.49
N ALA A 39 0.45 -6.11 -6.78
CA ALA A 39 1.08 -6.33 -8.09
C ALA A 39 0.08 -6.65 -9.20
N SER A 40 -1.04 -7.30 -8.88
CA SER A 40 -2.12 -7.61 -9.82
C SER A 40 -3.24 -6.56 -9.83
N ASP A 41 -3.08 -5.46 -9.08
CA ASP A 41 -4.08 -4.42 -8.97
C ASP A 41 -3.73 -3.22 -9.85
N VAL A 42 -4.38 -3.15 -11.01
CA VAL A 42 -4.23 -2.05 -11.97
C VAL A 42 -4.51 -0.68 -11.32
N THR A 43 -5.37 -0.60 -10.30
CA THR A 43 -5.66 0.65 -9.60
C THR A 43 -4.48 1.10 -8.73
N ALA A 44 -3.76 0.16 -8.10
CA ALA A 44 -2.52 0.45 -7.38
C ALA A 44 -1.41 0.90 -8.34
N ALA A 45 -1.29 0.26 -9.50
CA ALA A 45 -0.34 0.65 -10.54
C ALA A 45 -0.64 2.07 -11.08
N PHE A 46 -1.92 2.34 -11.34
CA PHE A 46 -2.41 3.67 -11.73
C PHE A 46 -2.04 4.72 -10.67
N LEU A 47 -2.40 4.52 -9.40
CA LEU A 47 -2.10 5.46 -8.31
C LEU A 47 -0.60 5.70 -8.13
N GLN A 48 0.23 4.66 -8.31
CA GLN A 48 1.68 4.79 -8.22
C GLN A 48 2.26 5.65 -9.34
N LYS A 49 1.80 5.46 -10.59
CA LYS A 49 2.21 6.29 -11.72
C LYS A 49 1.66 7.71 -11.60
N MET A 50 0.37 7.87 -11.24
CA MET A 50 -0.24 9.17 -10.90
C MET A 50 0.64 9.94 -9.92
N ARG A 51 1.10 9.31 -8.84
CA ARG A 51 1.98 9.98 -7.87
C ARG A 51 3.26 10.53 -8.52
N ASN A 52 3.88 9.74 -9.39
CA ASN A 52 5.11 10.14 -10.04
C ASN A 52 4.85 11.30 -11.01
N GLU A 53 3.77 11.22 -11.80
CA GLU A 53 3.35 12.32 -12.69
C GLU A 53 3.03 13.59 -11.92
N LEU A 54 2.29 13.51 -10.81
CA LEU A 54 2.00 14.67 -9.96
C LEU A 54 3.23 15.29 -9.30
N ALA A 55 4.32 14.52 -9.15
CA ALA A 55 5.58 15.03 -8.65
C ALA A 55 6.39 15.77 -9.74
N HIS A 56 6.09 15.53 -11.02
CA HIS A 56 6.84 16.04 -12.16
C HIS A 56 6.05 17.03 -13.05
N ALA A 57 4.72 17.00 -13.01
CA ALA A 57 3.82 17.81 -13.82
C ALA A 57 2.86 18.66 -12.95
N GLN A 58 2.38 19.78 -13.50
CA GLN A 58 1.21 20.46 -12.94
C GLN A 58 -0.01 19.55 -13.11
N LEU A 59 -0.80 19.40 -12.04
CA LEU A 59 -2.03 18.62 -12.03
C LEU A 59 -2.88 18.96 -13.27
N PRO A 60 -3.41 17.95 -14.01
CA PRO A 60 -4.43 18.21 -15.01
C PRO A 60 -5.61 18.88 -14.28
N ILE A 61 -6.38 19.72 -14.97
CA ILE A 61 -7.49 20.49 -14.36
C ILE A 61 -8.33 19.54 -13.49
N VAL A 62 -8.10 19.63 -12.18
CA VAL A 62 -8.75 18.79 -11.20
C VAL A 62 -10.15 19.33 -11.08
N SER A 63 -11.13 18.55 -11.51
CA SER A 63 -12.53 18.92 -11.29
C SER A 63 -12.93 18.42 -9.90
N SER A 64 -13.47 19.31 -9.08
CA SER A 64 -14.14 18.91 -7.84
C SER A 64 -15.62 18.76 -8.13
N THR A 65 -16.18 17.59 -7.86
CA THR A 65 -17.63 17.39 -7.89
C THR A 65 -18.18 17.55 -6.49
N GLU A 66 -19.08 18.50 -6.29
CA GLU A 66 -19.75 18.73 -5.01
C GLU A 66 -21.17 18.16 -5.10
N THR A 67 -21.47 17.16 -4.27
CA THR A 67 -22.83 16.64 -4.11
C THR A 67 -23.38 17.14 -2.78
N ILE A 68 -24.40 18.00 -2.85
CA ILE A 68 -25.10 18.53 -1.66
C ILE A 68 -26.47 17.84 -1.58
N SER A 69 -26.74 17.19 -0.46
CA SER A 69 -28.04 16.60 -0.14
C SER A 69 -28.52 17.06 1.24
N ALA A 70 -29.79 16.85 1.58
CA ALA A 70 -30.37 17.34 2.82
C ALA A 70 -29.66 16.76 4.06
N GLY A 71 -28.67 17.49 4.58
CA GLY A 71 -27.87 17.11 5.75
C GLY A 71 -26.46 16.58 5.46
N SER A 72 -26.02 16.47 4.20
CA SER A 72 -24.65 16.05 3.87
C SER A 72 -24.09 16.76 2.64
N ALA A 73 -22.79 17.01 2.65
CA ALA A 73 -22.03 17.49 1.51
C ALA A 73 -20.86 16.53 1.28
N THR A 74 -20.73 16.03 0.05
CA THR A 74 -19.60 15.21 -0.37
C THR A 74 -18.84 15.95 -1.46
N VAL A 75 -17.53 16.10 -1.27
CA VAL A 75 -16.63 16.67 -2.27
C VAL A 75 -15.76 15.54 -2.81
N ALA A 76 -15.91 15.23 -4.09
CA ALA A 76 -15.10 14.25 -4.80
C ALA A 76 -14.07 14.95 -5.69
N ILE A 77 -12.85 14.42 -5.72
CA ILE A 77 -11.81 14.84 -6.66
C ILE A 77 -11.84 13.87 -7.83
N VAL A 78 -12.28 14.36 -8.99
CA VAL A 78 -12.44 13.54 -10.18
C VAL A 78 -11.49 13.98 -11.29
N LEU A 79 -10.95 13.00 -12.01
CA LEU A 79 -10.07 13.24 -13.17
C LEU A 79 -10.74 12.71 -14.43
N PRO A 80 -10.92 13.53 -15.48
CA PRO A 80 -11.48 13.07 -16.75
C PRO A 80 -10.60 11.98 -17.39
N CYS A 81 -11.21 10.88 -17.83
CA CYS A 81 -10.53 9.78 -18.50
C CYS A 81 -9.82 10.25 -19.77
N ASP A 82 -10.45 11.12 -20.57
CA ASP A 82 -9.83 11.70 -21.77
C ASP A 82 -8.54 12.47 -21.46
N ALA A 83 -8.53 13.24 -20.35
CA ALA A 83 -7.34 13.97 -19.93
C ALA A 83 -6.23 13.01 -19.48
N LEU A 84 -6.59 11.93 -18.78
CA LEU A 84 -5.66 10.89 -18.37
C LEU A 84 -5.08 10.14 -19.57
N LEU A 85 -5.91 9.72 -20.53
CA LEU A 85 -5.48 8.96 -21.73
C LEU A 85 -4.47 9.72 -22.60
N ASN A 86 -4.41 11.05 -22.50
CA ASN A 86 -3.45 11.89 -23.20
C ASN A 86 -2.04 11.89 -22.55
N TRP A 87 -1.83 11.25 -21.39
CA TRP A 87 -0.51 11.16 -20.78
C TRP A 87 0.30 10.02 -21.40
N THR A 88 1.57 10.29 -21.71
CA THR A 88 2.44 9.37 -22.46
C THR A 88 2.95 8.18 -21.65
N ASP A 89 2.92 8.28 -20.33
CA ASP A 89 3.66 7.35 -19.46
C ASP A 89 2.80 6.21 -18.91
N TRP A 90 1.56 6.06 -19.37
CA TRP A 90 0.74 4.89 -19.01
C TRP A 90 1.26 3.61 -19.68
N ASN A 91 1.19 2.50 -18.95
CA ASN A 91 1.36 1.19 -19.57
C ASN A 91 0.04 0.76 -20.23
N THR A 92 0.11 -0.24 -21.12
CA THR A 92 -1.07 -0.74 -21.85
C THR A 92 -2.20 -1.17 -20.90
N GLU A 93 -1.86 -1.78 -19.77
CA GLU A 93 -2.83 -2.24 -18.78
C GLU A 93 -3.67 -1.10 -18.19
N ILE A 94 -3.04 0.01 -17.81
CA ILE A 94 -3.74 1.19 -17.29
C ILE A 94 -4.58 1.86 -18.38
N ILE A 95 -4.08 1.92 -19.62
CA ILE A 95 -4.83 2.47 -20.75
C ILE A 95 -6.10 1.66 -21.00
N THR A 96 -5.97 0.32 -21.05
CA THR A 96 -7.12 -0.58 -21.21
C THR A 96 -8.10 -0.42 -20.06
N TRP A 97 -7.61 -0.41 -18.82
CA TRP A 97 -8.47 -0.20 -17.66
C TRP A 97 -9.23 1.13 -17.71
N LEU A 98 -8.56 2.25 -18.04
CA LEU A 98 -9.20 3.56 -18.18
C LEU A 98 -10.29 3.57 -19.27
N ALA A 99 -10.06 2.88 -20.39
CA ALA A 99 -11.01 2.79 -21.50
C ALA A 99 -12.22 1.87 -21.20
N GLU A 100 -12.08 0.93 -20.27
CA GLU A 100 -13.14 0.00 -19.86
C GLU A 100 -13.98 0.54 -18.69
N LEU A 101 -13.60 1.68 -18.10
CA LEU A 101 -14.38 2.29 -17.03
C LEU A 101 -15.77 2.68 -17.54
N PRO A 102 -16.84 2.40 -16.77
CA PRO A 102 -18.20 2.78 -17.13
C PRO A 102 -18.47 4.29 -17.00
N SER A 103 -17.51 5.05 -16.48
CA SER A 103 -17.59 6.49 -16.26
C SER A 103 -16.45 7.19 -16.98
N ASP A 104 -16.74 8.36 -17.55
CA ASP A 104 -15.75 9.23 -18.20
C ASP A 104 -14.84 9.95 -17.19
N VAL A 105 -15.00 9.67 -15.89
CA VAL A 105 -14.17 10.23 -14.82
C VAL A 105 -13.69 9.15 -13.86
N VAL A 106 -12.51 9.38 -13.30
CA VAL A 106 -11.92 8.59 -12.22
C VAL A 106 -12.07 9.34 -10.90
N ASP A 107 -12.78 8.76 -9.93
CA ASP A 107 -12.79 9.25 -8.55
C ASP A 107 -11.51 8.82 -7.82
N ILE A 108 -10.60 9.76 -7.64
CA ILE A 108 -9.31 9.50 -7.00
C ILE A 108 -9.48 9.25 -5.49
N GLY A 109 -10.51 9.84 -4.87
CA GLY A 109 -10.81 9.64 -3.47
C GLY A 109 -11.18 8.19 -3.16
N GLU A 110 -12.03 7.60 -3.99
CA GLU A 110 -12.44 6.19 -3.86
C GLU A 110 -11.23 5.24 -4.01
N LEU A 111 -10.43 5.43 -5.07
CA LEU A 111 -9.24 4.61 -5.32
C LEU A 111 -8.23 4.72 -4.17
N LEU A 112 -8.00 5.95 -3.68
CA LEU A 112 -7.12 6.17 -2.52
C LEU A 112 -7.66 5.51 -1.26
N GLY A 113 -8.97 5.56 -1.02
CA GLY A 113 -9.61 4.90 0.11
C GLY A 113 -9.42 3.38 0.06
N ALA A 114 -9.61 2.77 -1.12
CA ALA A 114 -9.38 1.35 -1.33
C ALA A 114 -7.90 0.96 -1.10
N TYR A 115 -6.98 1.72 -1.70
CA TYR A 115 -5.55 1.50 -1.51
C TYR A 115 -5.14 1.65 -0.04
N ALA A 116 -5.63 2.69 0.65
CA ALA A 116 -5.30 2.95 2.06
C ALA A 116 -5.76 1.80 2.97
N ARG A 117 -6.95 1.22 2.71
CA ARG A 117 -7.41 0.02 3.43
C ARG A 117 -6.48 -1.17 3.22
N ARG A 118 -6.06 -1.45 1.98
CA ARG A 118 -5.10 -2.54 1.69
C ARG A 118 -3.75 -2.30 2.39
N ALA A 119 -3.25 -1.07 2.34
CA ALA A 119 -2.00 -0.71 3.01
C ALA A 119 -2.13 -0.81 4.55
N GLY A 120 -3.26 -0.44 5.13
CA GLY A 120 -3.55 -0.63 6.55
C GLY A 120 -3.60 -2.10 6.96
N ASN A 121 -4.20 -2.96 6.13
CA ASN A 121 -4.23 -4.40 6.38
C ASN A 121 -2.82 -5.01 6.32
N LEU A 122 -1.98 -4.57 5.38
CA LEU A 122 -0.57 -4.98 5.33
C LEU A 122 0.20 -4.56 6.59
N ASP A 123 0.00 -3.31 7.02
CA ASP A 123 0.64 -2.75 8.23
C ASP A 123 0.26 -3.54 9.49
N HIS A 124 -1.04 -3.80 9.64
CA HIS A 124 -1.57 -4.58 10.76
C HIS A 124 -1.00 -5.99 10.78
N TRP A 125 -1.04 -6.70 9.64
CA TRP A 125 -0.45 -8.04 9.54
C TRP A 125 1.04 -8.04 9.89
N LEU A 126 1.80 -7.08 9.35
CA LEU A 126 3.24 -7.05 9.59
C LEU A 126 3.55 -6.83 11.07
N HIS A 127 2.79 -5.96 11.74
CA HIS A 127 2.92 -5.74 13.18
C HIS A 127 2.67 -7.02 13.99
N GLU A 128 1.62 -7.78 13.67
CA GLU A 128 1.32 -9.07 14.32
C GLU A 128 2.41 -10.12 14.04
N ARG A 129 2.92 -10.17 12.82
CA ARG A 129 3.93 -11.14 12.40
C ARG A 129 5.27 -10.91 13.11
N ILE A 130 5.69 -9.65 13.26
CA ILE A 130 6.88 -9.28 14.04
C ILE A 130 6.68 -9.64 15.51
N GLY A 131 5.51 -9.31 16.08
CA GLY A 131 5.20 -9.62 17.47
C GLY A 131 5.22 -11.12 17.77
N THR A 132 4.81 -11.95 16.80
CA THR A 132 4.86 -13.41 16.90
C THR A 132 6.29 -13.94 16.88
N GLU A 133 7.14 -13.40 15.99
CA GLU A 133 8.55 -13.80 15.86
C GLU A 133 9.34 -13.48 17.14
N GLN A 134 9.21 -12.24 17.62
CA GLN A 134 9.86 -11.78 18.84
C GLN A 134 9.42 -12.58 20.07
N ARG A 135 8.14 -12.97 20.14
CA ARG A 135 7.65 -13.81 21.24
C ARG A 135 8.27 -15.21 21.18
N SER A 136 8.34 -15.81 20.00
CA SER A 136 9.00 -17.11 19.81
C SER A 136 10.49 -17.05 20.20
N GLU A 137 11.19 -15.97 19.88
CA GLU A 137 12.60 -15.78 20.28
C GLU A 137 12.76 -15.68 21.80
N ILE A 138 11.89 -14.91 22.46
CA ILE A 138 11.89 -14.78 23.94
C ILE A 138 11.63 -16.14 24.59
N ASP A 139 10.64 -16.89 24.10
CA ASP A 139 10.27 -18.20 24.65
C ASP A 139 11.42 -19.22 24.47
N GLN A 140 12.10 -19.21 23.32
CA GLN A 140 13.27 -20.05 23.06
C GLN A 140 14.44 -19.70 23.98
N PHE A 141 14.69 -18.41 24.19
CA PHE A 141 15.73 -17.95 25.11
C PHE A 141 15.44 -18.40 26.54
N ALA A 142 14.22 -18.20 27.04
CA ALA A 142 13.81 -18.64 28.37
C ALA A 142 13.94 -20.16 28.54
N ALA A 143 13.52 -20.94 27.53
CA ALA A 143 13.67 -22.39 27.55
C ALA A 143 15.14 -22.85 27.56
N ALA A 144 16.01 -22.16 26.82
CA ALA A 144 17.44 -22.43 26.80
C ALA A 144 18.11 -22.08 28.14
N GLU A 145 17.70 -20.96 28.76
CA GLU A 145 18.15 -20.53 30.08
C GLU A 145 17.73 -21.55 31.15
N ASP A 146 16.48 -21.99 31.16
CA ASP A 146 15.98 -23.04 32.07
C ASP A 146 16.70 -24.38 31.89
N ALA A 147 17.04 -24.75 30.65
CA ALA A 147 17.80 -25.96 30.36
C ALA A 147 19.25 -25.84 30.83
N PHE A 148 19.87 -24.67 30.65
CA PHE A 148 21.20 -24.36 31.14
C PHE A 148 21.25 -24.47 32.67
N PHE A 149 20.33 -23.82 33.38
CA PHE A 149 20.25 -23.90 34.84
C PHE A 149 20.01 -25.33 35.35
N ARG A 150 19.10 -26.09 34.72
CA ARG A 150 18.87 -27.51 35.06
C ARG A 150 20.10 -28.40 34.84
N SER A 151 20.86 -28.17 33.78
CA SER A 151 22.05 -28.97 33.47
C SER A 151 23.25 -28.68 34.40
N ARG A 152 23.25 -27.53 35.10
CA ARG A 152 24.33 -27.11 35.99
C ARG A 152 24.12 -27.44 37.47
N GLY A 153 22.99 -28.05 37.83
CA GLY A 153 22.76 -28.56 39.18
C GLY A 153 22.70 -27.45 40.25
N MET A 154 21.83 -26.47 40.04
CA MET A 154 21.24 -25.68 41.12
C MET A 154 19.77 -26.05 41.26
#